data_AF-A0A4Q5PTD2-F1
#
_entry.id   AF-A0A4Q5PTD2-F1
#
_cell.length_a   1.000
_cell.length_b   1.000
_cell.length_c   1.000
_cell.angle_alpha   90.00
_cell.angle_beta   90.00
_cell.angle_gamma   90.00
#
_symmetry.space_group_name_H-M   'P 1'
#
loop_
_entity.id
_entity.type
_entity.pdbx_description
1 polymer ?
#
loop_
_entity_poly.entity_id
_entity_poly.type
_entity_poly.pdbx_seq_one_letter_code
_entity_poly.pdbx_strand_id
1 'polypeptide(L)'
;HWRNVFSVSNKDNNISALSEDISDVMSAIYFDRLEGTRKVFKWTDEQAKELDSFFAKLLDVSTNCYGSGINSVVYRLGLMASRLGAIIMYLRLFWNEIINSVEIGKVITADDETFRLVKHIIQVQLEHSKYVFTQLPKSMDKTFSENGNRETFFNLLPNKFSRKQAVEVFAPKVFVKTRTADGYLQEFLKSGKLKKDVEGNYAKPD
;
A
#
# COMPACT_ATOMS: atom_id res chain seq x y z
N HIS A 1 -7.44 6.53 28.55
CA HIS A 1 -6.94 7.86 28.92
C HIS A 1 -5.60 8.08 28.22
N TRP A 2 -5.44 9.17 27.49
CA TRP A 2 -4.17 9.56 26.86
C TRP A 2 -3.15 9.94 27.96
N ARG A 3 -1.93 9.41 27.89
CA ARG A 3 -0.81 9.89 28.70
C ARG A 3 -0.10 11.00 27.92
N ASN A 4 0.01 12.17 28.53
CA ASN A 4 0.76 13.28 27.95
C ASN A 4 2.24 12.91 27.88
N VAL A 5 2.71 12.47 26.71
CA VAL A 5 4.13 12.14 26.46
C VAL A 5 5.01 13.39 26.35
N PHE A 6 4.43 14.58 26.28
CA PHE A 6 5.13 15.86 26.25
C PHE A 6 5.40 16.42 27.66
N SER A 7 4.91 15.76 28.72
CA SER A 7 5.06 16.27 30.10
C SER A 7 6.40 15.91 30.75
N VAL A 8 7.28 15.16 30.08
CA VAL A 8 8.61 14.84 30.60
C VAL A 8 9.58 15.92 30.15
N SER A 9 9.93 16.83 31.07
CA SER A 9 10.99 17.81 30.92
C SER A 9 12.39 17.16 30.98
N ASN A 10 12.65 16.17 30.12
CA ASN A 10 14.01 15.68 29.92
C ASN A 10 14.70 16.66 28.99
N LYS A 11 15.71 17.37 29.50
CA LYS A 11 16.52 18.34 28.76
C LYS A 11 17.20 17.75 27.51
N ASP A 12 17.22 16.43 27.37
CA ASP A 12 17.87 15.70 26.27
C ASP A 12 16.91 15.22 25.16
N ASN A 13 15.59 15.42 25.28
CA ASN A 13 14.61 15.15 24.23
C ASN A 13 13.84 16.43 23.88
N ASN A 14 14.57 17.51 23.60
CA ASN A 14 13.96 18.79 23.32
C ASN A 14 13.37 18.76 21.90
N ILE A 15 12.07 18.44 21.80
CA ILE A 15 11.30 18.56 20.55
C ILE A 15 11.50 19.95 19.92
N SER A 16 11.78 20.98 20.73
CA SER A 16 12.14 22.31 20.24
C SER A 16 13.47 22.32 19.48
N ALA A 17 14.50 21.63 19.96
CA ALA A 17 15.78 21.50 19.25
C ALA A 17 15.62 20.72 17.94
N LEU A 18 14.85 19.61 17.97
CA LEU A 18 14.49 18.89 16.73
C LEU A 18 13.66 19.77 15.77
N SER A 19 12.79 20.62 16.30
CA SER A 19 11.99 21.56 15.51
C SER A 19 12.86 22.67 14.89
N GLU A 20 13.89 23.13 15.59
CA GLU A 20 14.89 24.07 15.07
C GLU A 20 15.69 23.40 13.94
N ASP A 21 16.22 22.19 14.16
CA ASP A 21 16.94 21.43 13.13
C ASP A 21 16.09 21.20 11.87
N ILE A 22 14.81 20.82 12.04
CA ILE A 22 13.88 20.64 10.92
C ILE A 22 13.61 21.98 10.22
N SER A 23 13.48 23.07 10.98
CA SER A 23 13.28 24.40 10.42
C SER A 23 14.48 24.84 9.57
N ASP A 24 15.70 24.53 10.00
CA ASP A 24 16.93 24.83 9.27
C ASP A 24 17.03 24.00 7.98
N VAL A 25 16.73 22.69 8.05
CA VAL A 25 16.62 21.84 6.85
C VAL A 25 15.61 22.41 5.85
N MET A 26 14.41 22.73 6.33
CA MET A 26 13.32 23.19 5.48
C MET A 26 13.62 24.56 4.86
N SER A 27 14.28 25.44 5.61
CA SER A 27 14.76 26.72 5.11
C SER A 27 15.82 26.52 4.03
N ALA A 28 16.82 25.65 4.26
CA ALA A 28 17.84 25.33 3.26
C ALA A 28 17.22 24.76 1.97
N ILE A 29 16.28 23.81 2.08
CA ILE A 29 15.57 23.25 0.92
C ILE A 29 14.72 24.32 0.20
N TYR A 30 14.08 25.22 0.95
CA TYR A 30 13.26 26.29 0.41
C TYR A 30 14.11 27.34 -0.33
N PHE A 31 15.24 27.76 0.24
CA PHE A 31 16.17 28.70 -0.39
C PHE A 31 16.83 28.09 -1.64
N ASP A 32 17.27 26.83 -1.59
CA ASP A 32 17.74 26.07 -2.77
C ASP A 32 16.67 26.07 -3.88
N ARG A 33 15.39 25.97 -3.50
CA ARG A 33 14.30 26.02 -4.47
C ARG A 33 14.04 27.41 -5.06
N LEU A 34 14.21 28.48 -4.28
CA LEU A 34 14.03 29.87 -4.73
C LEU A 34 15.20 30.36 -5.59
N GLU A 35 16.42 29.93 -5.28
CA GLU A 35 17.65 30.30 -6.01
C GLU A 35 17.82 29.55 -7.34
N GLY A 36 16.86 28.69 -7.69
CA GLY A 36 16.85 27.98 -8.97
C GLY A 36 17.77 26.76 -9.01
N THR A 37 18.32 26.36 -7.86
CA THR A 37 19.23 25.21 -7.74
C THR A 37 18.43 23.91 -7.63
N ARG A 38 17.70 23.57 -8.70
CA ARG A 38 16.71 22.49 -8.71
C ARG A 38 17.39 21.11 -8.68
N LYS A 39 17.75 20.61 -7.49
CA LYS A 39 18.14 19.21 -7.29
C LYS A 39 16.92 18.31 -7.56
N VAL A 40 17.08 17.27 -8.37
CA VAL A 40 15.97 16.40 -8.80
C VAL A 40 16.12 15.04 -8.15
N PHE A 41 15.12 14.60 -7.39
CA PHE A 41 15.11 13.24 -6.87
C PHE A 41 14.62 12.25 -7.95
N LYS A 42 15.29 11.10 -8.05
CA LYS A 42 14.82 9.94 -8.79
C LYS A 42 15.11 8.65 -8.03
N TRP A 43 14.30 7.63 -8.27
CA TRP A 43 14.70 6.26 -7.97
C TRP A 43 15.78 5.82 -8.96
N THR A 44 16.62 4.84 -8.60
CA THR A 44 17.43 4.15 -9.60
C THR A 44 16.53 3.39 -10.58
N ASP A 45 17.05 2.99 -11.73
CA ASP A 45 16.26 2.27 -12.73
C ASP A 45 15.74 0.93 -12.18
N GLU A 46 16.54 0.23 -11.38
CA GLU A 46 16.19 -1.02 -10.70
C GLU A 46 15.08 -0.78 -9.67
N GLN A 47 15.25 0.22 -8.81
CA GLN A 47 14.26 0.59 -7.79
C GLN A 47 12.94 1.03 -8.42
N ALA A 48 12.99 1.80 -9.51
CA ALA A 48 11.82 2.23 -10.25
C ALA A 48 11.06 1.04 -10.84
N LYS A 49 11.75 0.08 -11.47
CA LYS A 49 11.14 -1.16 -11.98
C LYS A 49 10.51 -1.98 -10.86
N GLU A 50 11.18 -2.07 -9.72
CA GLU A 50 10.67 -2.84 -8.58
C GLU A 50 9.44 -2.17 -7.93
N LEU A 51 9.40 -0.83 -7.88
CA LEU A 51 8.21 -0.08 -7.45
C LEU A 51 7.07 -0.22 -8.44
N ASP A 52 7.35 -0.13 -9.75
CA ASP A 52 6.33 -0.29 -10.78
C ASP A 52 5.68 -1.67 -10.70
N SER A 53 6.48 -2.74 -10.63
CA SER A 53 5.99 -4.11 -10.41
C SER A 53 5.18 -4.24 -9.12
N PHE A 54 5.64 -3.63 -8.02
CA PHE A 54 4.92 -3.62 -6.75
C PHE A 54 3.54 -2.94 -6.88
N PHE A 55 3.47 -1.74 -7.47
CA PHE A 55 2.22 -1.00 -7.61
C PHE A 55 1.28 -1.60 -8.66
N ALA A 56 1.79 -2.18 -9.74
CA ALA A 56 0.99 -2.88 -10.74
C ALA A 56 0.30 -4.10 -10.13
N LYS A 57 1.05 -4.93 -9.38
CA LYS A 57 0.48 -6.08 -8.66
C LYS A 57 -0.53 -5.64 -7.61
N LEU A 58 -0.25 -4.52 -6.93
CA LEU A 58 -1.16 -3.97 -5.95
C LEU A 58 -2.45 -3.46 -6.59
N LEU A 59 -2.37 -2.80 -7.74
CA LEU A 59 -3.52 -2.30 -8.49
C LEU A 59 -4.42 -3.46 -8.91
N ASP A 60 -3.85 -4.53 -9.45
CA ASP A 60 -4.57 -5.74 -9.86
C ASP A 60 -5.30 -6.37 -8.66
N VAL A 61 -4.59 -6.70 -7.58
CA VAL A 61 -5.18 -7.30 -6.38
C VAL A 61 -6.26 -6.39 -5.78
N SER A 62 -6.00 -5.09 -5.71
CA SER A 62 -6.92 -4.16 -5.07
C SER A 62 -8.17 -3.94 -5.93
N THR A 63 -8.03 -3.83 -7.25
CA THR A 63 -9.17 -3.74 -8.18
C THR A 63 -10.03 -4.99 -8.09
N ASN A 64 -9.42 -6.16 -8.05
CA ASN A 64 -10.12 -7.45 -7.98
C ASN A 64 -10.87 -7.65 -6.65
N CYS A 65 -10.37 -7.09 -5.53
CA CYS A 65 -11.01 -7.18 -4.21
C CYS A 65 -12.02 -6.05 -3.92
N TYR A 66 -11.76 -4.84 -4.41
CA TYR A 66 -12.48 -3.63 -3.98
C TYR A 66 -13.12 -2.85 -5.13
N GLY A 67 -12.94 -3.28 -6.38
CA GLY A 67 -13.37 -2.55 -7.57
C GLY A 67 -12.44 -1.38 -7.91
N SER A 68 -12.74 -0.68 -9.00
CA SER A 68 -11.90 0.42 -9.52
C SER A 68 -11.79 1.64 -8.58
N GLY A 69 -12.67 1.77 -7.59
CA GLY A 69 -12.66 2.89 -6.63
C GLY A 69 -11.38 3.01 -5.80
N ILE A 70 -10.69 1.88 -5.56
CA ILE A 70 -9.43 1.87 -4.80
C ILE A 70 -8.22 2.30 -5.64
N ASN A 71 -8.32 2.34 -6.98
CA ASN A 71 -7.20 2.65 -7.87
C ASN A 71 -6.62 4.03 -7.56
N SER A 72 -7.50 5.00 -7.24
CA SER A 72 -7.10 6.35 -6.82
C SER A 72 -6.19 6.34 -5.59
N VAL A 73 -6.40 5.40 -4.66
CA VAL A 73 -5.57 5.24 -3.45
C VAL A 73 -4.20 4.70 -3.83
N VAL A 74 -4.16 3.67 -4.69
CA VAL A 74 -2.91 3.05 -5.14
C VAL A 74 -2.03 4.07 -5.89
N TYR A 75 -2.61 4.86 -6.80
CA TYR A 75 -1.86 5.93 -7.50
C TYR A 75 -1.32 7.00 -6.54
N ARG A 76 -2.12 7.40 -5.53
CA ARG A 76 -1.65 8.33 -4.49
C ARG A 76 -0.49 7.74 -3.69
N LEU A 77 -0.53 6.45 -3.36
CA LEU A 77 0.57 5.76 -2.67
C LEU A 77 1.86 5.78 -3.51
N GLY A 78 1.77 5.56 -4.83
CA GLY A 78 2.93 5.68 -5.74
C GLY A 78 3.57 7.07 -5.74
N LEU A 79 2.74 8.12 -5.80
CA LEU A 79 3.23 9.50 -5.68
C LEU A 79 3.81 9.81 -4.29
N MET A 80 3.16 9.31 -3.23
CA MET A 80 3.66 9.49 -1.86
C MET A 80 5.00 8.79 -1.65
N ALA A 81 5.23 7.62 -2.24
CA ALA A 81 6.51 6.92 -2.18
C ALA A 81 7.64 7.83 -2.67
N SER A 82 7.47 8.44 -3.85
CA SER A 82 8.48 9.33 -4.43
C SER A 82 8.71 10.59 -3.60
N ARG A 83 7.66 11.14 -2.99
CA ARG A 83 7.78 12.29 -2.06
C ARG A 83 8.54 11.93 -0.79
N LEU A 84 8.24 10.78 -0.20
CA LEU A 84 8.95 10.28 0.99
C LEU A 84 10.43 9.99 0.68
N GLY A 85 10.71 9.34 -0.45
CA GLY A 85 12.09 9.09 -0.90
C GLY A 85 12.89 10.37 -1.04
N ALA A 86 12.30 11.39 -1.69
CA ALA A 86 12.92 12.70 -1.79
C ALA A 86 13.20 13.30 -0.40
N ILE A 87 12.20 13.40 0.47
CA ILE A 87 12.33 14.00 1.81
C ILE A 87 13.43 13.30 2.61
N ILE A 88 13.42 11.96 2.65
CA ILE A 88 14.41 11.18 3.40
C ILE A 88 15.82 11.40 2.83
N MET A 89 15.98 11.39 1.49
CA MET A 89 17.28 11.66 0.89
C MET A 89 17.78 13.07 1.16
N TYR A 90 16.92 14.08 1.10
CA TYR A 90 17.30 15.46 1.42
C TYR A 90 17.74 15.59 2.88
N LEU A 91 16.99 15.00 3.82
CA LEU A 91 17.35 14.97 5.23
C LEU A 91 18.71 14.29 5.45
N ARG A 92 18.94 13.13 4.81
CA ARG A 92 20.24 12.43 4.87
C ARG A 92 21.37 13.29 4.34
N LEU A 93 21.19 13.93 3.19
CA LEU A 93 22.22 14.80 2.60
C LEU A 93 22.51 16.02 3.48
N PHE A 94 21.48 16.59 4.11
CA PHE A 94 21.62 17.71 5.03
C PHE A 94 22.40 17.31 6.30
N TRP A 95 21.96 16.26 7.00
CA TRP A 95 22.59 15.86 8.27
C TRP A 95 24.01 15.32 8.11
N ASN A 96 24.37 14.83 6.93
CA ASN A 96 25.75 14.45 6.62
C ASN A 96 26.59 15.63 6.08
N GLU A 97 26.04 16.85 6.02
CA GLU A 97 26.68 18.06 5.49
C GLU A 97 27.12 17.96 4.01
N ILE A 98 26.56 17.00 3.26
CA ILE A 98 26.89 16.74 1.85
C ILE A 98 26.01 17.57 0.90
N ILE A 99 24.86 18.07 1.36
CA ILE A 99 23.87 18.74 0.50
C ILE A 99 24.44 19.93 -0.31
N ASN A 100 25.41 20.66 0.24
CA ASN A 100 26.08 21.79 -0.42
C ASN A 100 27.15 21.36 -1.45
N SER A 101 27.64 20.12 -1.35
CA SER A 101 28.58 19.52 -2.31
C SER A 101 27.88 18.91 -3.53
N VAL A 102 26.55 18.73 -3.47
CA VAL A 102 25.78 18.23 -4.62
C VAL A 102 25.59 19.38 -5.61
N GLU A 103 26.22 19.25 -6.77
CA GLU A 103 26.11 20.21 -7.86
C GLU A 103 24.65 20.52 -8.22
N ILE A 104 24.42 21.79 -8.53
CA ILE A 104 23.13 22.30 -8.96
C ILE A 104 22.67 21.55 -10.22
N GLY A 105 21.42 21.08 -10.22
CA GLY A 105 20.84 20.35 -11.35
C GLY A 105 21.21 18.87 -11.41
N LYS A 106 22.03 18.37 -10.48
CA LYS A 106 22.33 16.93 -10.39
C LYS A 106 21.13 16.15 -9.86
N VAL A 107 20.99 14.93 -10.37
CA VAL A 107 19.97 13.99 -9.91
C VAL A 107 20.45 13.31 -8.63
N ILE A 108 19.63 13.39 -7.58
CA ILE A 108 19.79 12.64 -6.34
C ILE A 108 19.07 11.31 -6.50
N THR A 109 19.80 10.21 -6.39
CA THR A 109 19.24 8.86 -6.41
C THR A 109 19.10 8.30 -5.01
N ALA A 110 18.03 7.54 -4.75
CA ALA A 110 17.84 6.90 -3.45
C ALA A 110 18.86 5.78 -3.21
N ASP A 111 19.40 5.72 -1.98
CA ASP A 111 20.11 4.54 -1.51
C ASP A 111 19.13 3.38 -1.18
N ASP A 112 19.66 2.16 -1.07
CA ASP A 112 18.84 0.97 -0.83
C ASP A 112 18.11 0.99 0.51
N GLU A 113 18.68 1.69 1.50
CA GLU A 113 18.09 1.81 2.83
C GLU A 113 16.85 2.70 2.80
N THR A 114 16.93 3.85 2.13
CA THR A 114 15.83 4.77 1.87
C THR A 114 14.76 4.07 1.06
N PHE A 115 15.13 3.32 0.03
CA PHE A 115 14.20 2.53 -0.76
C PHE A 115 13.40 1.54 0.10
N ARG A 116 14.10 0.74 0.92
CA ARG A 116 13.48 -0.23 1.84
C ARG A 116 12.57 0.45 2.87
N LEU A 117 13.01 1.56 3.45
CA LEU A 117 12.25 2.34 4.41
C LEU A 117 10.94 2.86 3.79
N VAL A 118 11.03 3.50 2.62
CA VAL A 118 9.85 4.01 1.91
C VAL A 118 8.88 2.88 1.57
N LYS A 119 9.38 1.74 1.08
CA LYS A 119 8.52 0.57 0.82
C LYS A 119 7.79 0.11 2.07
N HIS A 120 8.47 0.05 3.21
CA HIS A 120 7.85 -0.35 4.47
C HIS A 120 6.73 0.61 4.89
N ILE A 121 6.98 1.93 4.83
CA ILE A 121 5.98 2.96 5.14
C ILE A 121 4.74 2.83 4.24
N ILE A 122 4.96 2.66 2.93
CA ILE A 122 3.88 2.52 1.95
C ILE A 122 3.06 1.24 2.18
N GLN A 123 3.70 0.13 2.54
CA GLN A 123 3.00 -1.11 2.89
C GLN A 123 2.09 -0.93 4.11
N VAL A 124 2.56 -0.27 5.16
CA VAL A 124 1.73 0.03 6.35
C VAL A 124 0.55 0.92 5.98
N GLN A 125 0.82 1.99 5.22
CA GLN A 125 -0.24 2.93 4.80
C GLN A 125 -1.29 2.26 3.92
N LEU A 126 -0.88 1.29 3.11
CA LEU A 126 -1.78 0.48 2.32
C LEU A 126 -2.70 -0.37 3.21
N GLU A 127 -2.17 -1.06 4.23
CA GLU A 127 -3.00 -1.87 5.13
C GLU A 127 -4.05 -1.01 5.85
N HIS A 128 -3.67 0.19 6.30
CA HIS A 128 -4.62 1.15 6.86
C HIS A 128 -5.67 1.60 5.84
N SER A 129 -5.25 1.86 4.60
CA SER A 129 -6.16 2.28 3.53
C SER A 129 -7.17 1.19 3.18
N LYS A 130 -6.72 -0.07 3.11
CA LYS A 130 -7.59 -1.25 2.93
C LYS A 130 -8.61 -1.35 4.06
N TYR A 131 -8.15 -1.23 5.31
CA TYR A 131 -9.03 -1.25 6.48
C TYR A 131 -10.11 -0.17 6.38
N VAL A 132 -9.74 1.08 6.15
CA VAL A 132 -10.70 2.19 6.00
C VAL A 132 -11.69 1.91 4.85
N PHE A 133 -11.20 1.41 3.72
CA PHE A 133 -12.05 1.07 2.57
C PHE A 133 -13.10 0.01 2.93
N THR A 134 -12.78 -0.96 3.80
CA THR A 134 -13.76 -1.95 4.27
C THR A 134 -14.84 -1.38 5.19
N GLN A 135 -14.60 -0.22 5.81
CA GLN A 135 -15.53 0.46 6.72
C GLN A 135 -16.42 1.48 6.00
N LEU A 136 -16.12 1.82 4.74
CA LEU A 136 -16.95 2.76 3.98
C LEU A 136 -18.35 2.17 3.76
N PRO A 137 -19.43 2.97 3.94
CA PRO A 137 -20.78 2.50 3.68
C PRO A 137 -20.89 1.96 2.26
N LYS A 138 -21.31 0.70 2.12
CA LYS A 138 -21.59 0.03 0.82
C LYS A 138 -22.74 0.66 0.02
N SER A 139 -23.21 1.84 0.43
CA SER A 139 -24.29 2.60 -0.21
C SER A 139 -23.82 3.46 -1.38
N MET A 140 -22.51 3.53 -1.66
CA MET A 140 -22.03 3.87 -3.00
C MET A 140 -21.81 2.56 -3.75
N ASP A 141 -22.85 2.16 -4.48
CA ASP A 141 -22.89 1.05 -5.44
C ASP A 141 -22.80 -0.40 -4.90
N LYS A 142 -23.94 -0.90 -4.41
CA LYS A 142 -24.15 -2.32 -4.06
C LYS A 142 -23.88 -3.30 -5.21
N THR A 143 -24.02 -2.86 -6.46
CA THR A 143 -23.87 -3.69 -7.66
C THR A 143 -22.39 -3.97 -8.02
N PHE A 144 -21.45 -3.16 -7.54
CA PHE A 144 -20.05 -3.20 -7.99
C PHE A 144 -19.12 -4.02 -7.08
N SER A 145 -19.42 -4.14 -5.78
CA SER A 145 -18.57 -4.83 -4.80
C SER A 145 -18.85 -6.35 -4.66
N GLU A 146 -20.09 -6.79 -4.87
CA GLU A 146 -20.47 -8.21 -4.72
C GLU A 146 -20.01 -9.06 -5.90
N ASN A 147 -20.04 -8.53 -7.12
CA ASN A 147 -19.62 -9.27 -8.32
C ASN A 147 -18.10 -9.47 -8.39
N GLY A 148 -17.30 -8.44 -8.07
CA GLY A 148 -15.83 -8.54 -8.09
C GLY A 148 -15.28 -9.52 -7.05
N ASN A 149 -15.75 -9.46 -5.81
CA ASN A 149 -15.32 -10.40 -4.77
C ASN A 149 -15.75 -11.83 -5.05
N ARG A 150 -16.93 -12.02 -5.65
CA ARG A 150 -17.41 -13.34 -6.04
C ARG A 150 -16.55 -13.94 -7.16
N GLU A 151 -16.25 -13.18 -8.20
CA GLU A 151 -15.43 -13.66 -9.32
C GLU A 151 -13.98 -13.90 -8.92
N THR A 152 -13.37 -12.99 -8.15
CA THR A 152 -12.02 -13.16 -7.60
C THR A 152 -11.94 -14.38 -6.66
N PHE A 153 -12.96 -14.58 -5.82
CA PHE A 153 -13.05 -15.78 -5.00
C PHE A 153 -13.10 -17.05 -5.86
N PHE A 154 -13.90 -17.07 -6.93
CA PHE A 154 -13.96 -18.21 -7.85
C PHE A 154 -12.62 -18.50 -8.54
N ASN A 155 -11.93 -17.46 -9.02
CA ASN A 155 -10.67 -17.59 -9.73
C ASN A 155 -9.54 -18.10 -8.82
N LEU A 156 -9.58 -17.76 -7.52
CA LEU A 156 -8.60 -18.21 -6.54
C LEU A 156 -8.77 -19.70 -6.13
N LEU A 157 -9.96 -20.26 -6.30
CA LEU A 157 -10.23 -21.65 -5.92
C LEU A 157 -9.48 -22.63 -6.85
N PRO A 158 -8.81 -23.66 -6.29
CA PRO A 158 -8.20 -24.74 -7.08
C PRO A 158 -9.23 -25.49 -7.93
N ASN A 159 -8.78 -26.35 -8.86
CA ASN A 159 -9.68 -27.19 -9.64
C ASN A 159 -10.46 -28.21 -8.77
N LYS A 160 -9.86 -28.66 -7.66
CA LYS A 160 -10.50 -29.50 -6.63
C LYS A 160 -10.15 -28.99 -5.24
N PHE A 161 -11.14 -28.86 -4.37
CA PHE A 161 -10.95 -28.33 -3.02
C PHE A 161 -12.09 -28.73 -2.08
N SER A 162 -11.81 -28.76 -0.77
CA SER A 162 -12.83 -28.96 0.25
C SER A 162 -13.51 -27.66 0.67
N ARG A 163 -14.72 -27.74 1.25
CA ARG A 163 -15.39 -26.56 1.85
C ARG A 163 -14.47 -25.85 2.85
N LYS A 164 -13.78 -26.63 3.69
CA LYS A 164 -12.88 -26.12 4.72
C LYS A 164 -11.77 -25.28 4.09
N GLN A 165 -11.15 -25.78 3.02
CA GLN A 165 -10.15 -25.02 2.27
C GLN A 165 -10.74 -23.74 1.67
N ALA A 166 -11.90 -23.82 1.02
CA ALA A 166 -12.57 -22.63 0.45
C ALA A 166 -12.82 -21.54 1.49
N VAL A 167 -13.34 -21.92 2.66
CA VAL A 167 -13.80 -20.99 3.69
C VAL A 167 -12.69 -20.50 4.61
N GLU A 168 -11.75 -21.36 4.99
CA GLU A 168 -10.71 -21.03 5.98
C GLU A 168 -9.39 -20.61 5.32
N VAL A 169 -9.12 -21.05 4.09
CA VAL A 169 -7.84 -20.78 3.41
C VAL A 169 -7.99 -19.75 2.30
N PHE A 170 -9.02 -19.84 1.47
CA PHE A 170 -9.16 -19.00 0.29
C PHE A 170 -10.04 -17.76 0.53
N ALA A 171 -11.14 -17.89 1.27
CA ALA A 171 -12.02 -16.75 1.54
C ALA A 171 -11.33 -15.59 2.30
N PRO A 172 -10.45 -15.83 3.30
CA PRO A 172 -9.75 -14.73 3.97
C PRO A 172 -8.80 -13.97 3.05
N LYS A 173 -8.25 -14.62 2.01
CA LYS A 173 -7.33 -14.00 1.03
C LYS A 173 -8.04 -12.96 0.16
N VAL A 174 -9.36 -13.04 0.06
CA VAL A 174 -10.24 -12.09 -0.66
C VAL A 174 -11.23 -11.39 0.30
N PHE A 175 -10.95 -11.44 1.61
CA PHE A 175 -11.75 -10.80 2.66
C PHE A 175 -13.25 -11.17 2.64
N VAL A 176 -13.58 -12.37 2.15
CA VAL A 176 -14.94 -12.92 2.14
C VAL A 176 -15.20 -13.60 3.49
N LYS A 177 -16.27 -13.19 4.18
CA LYS A 177 -16.71 -13.83 5.43
C LYS A 177 -17.23 -15.24 5.16
N THR A 178 -17.08 -16.14 6.12
CA THR A 178 -17.54 -17.55 6.06
C THR A 178 -18.94 -17.71 5.46
N ARG A 179 -19.93 -16.98 5.99
CA ARG A 179 -21.33 -17.04 5.52
C ARG A 179 -21.48 -16.60 4.06
N THR A 180 -20.70 -15.63 3.62
CA THR A 180 -20.71 -15.14 2.23
C THR A 180 -20.00 -16.12 1.30
N ALA A 181 -18.89 -16.73 1.73
CA ALA A 181 -18.21 -17.78 0.98
C ALA A 181 -19.13 -18.98 0.76
N ASP A 182 -19.87 -19.40 1.80
CA ASP A 182 -20.90 -20.44 1.68
C ASP A 182 -21.99 -20.07 0.68
N GLY A 183 -22.46 -18.81 0.71
CA GLY A 183 -23.41 -18.29 -0.28
C GLY A 183 -22.87 -18.38 -1.70
N TYR A 184 -21.63 -17.94 -1.94
CA TYR A 184 -20.98 -18.03 -3.25
C TYR A 184 -20.82 -19.46 -3.74
N LEU A 185 -20.38 -20.39 -2.88
CA LEU A 185 -20.27 -21.81 -3.22
C LEU A 185 -21.63 -22.39 -3.65
N GLN A 186 -22.71 -22.04 -2.95
CA GLN A 186 -24.07 -22.46 -3.34
C GLN A 186 -24.50 -21.87 -4.68
N GLU A 187 -24.22 -20.60 -4.94
CA GLU A 187 -24.55 -19.98 -6.21
C GLU A 187 -23.72 -20.53 -7.38
N PHE A 188 -22.45 -20.88 -7.15
CA PHE A 188 -21.62 -21.55 -8.16
C PHE A 188 -22.09 -22.96 -8.48
N LEU A 189 -22.58 -23.70 -7.49
CA LEU A 189 -23.25 -24.97 -7.72
C LEU A 189 -24.53 -24.79 -8.55
N LYS A 190 -25.38 -23.82 -8.17
CA LYS A 190 -26.63 -23.53 -8.89
C LYS A 190 -26.41 -23.09 -10.34
N SER A 191 -25.36 -22.32 -10.58
CA SER A 191 -24.98 -21.84 -11.92
C SER A 191 -24.15 -22.84 -12.73
N GLY A 192 -23.84 -24.01 -12.17
CA GLY A 192 -23.03 -25.04 -12.85
C GLY A 192 -21.54 -24.74 -12.95
N LYS A 193 -21.06 -23.62 -12.38
CA LYS A 193 -19.63 -23.27 -12.32
C LYS A 193 -18.80 -24.17 -11.39
N LEU A 194 -19.46 -24.89 -10.48
CA LEU A 194 -18.87 -25.92 -9.64
C LEU A 194 -19.76 -27.17 -9.66
N LYS A 195 -19.15 -28.32 -9.40
CA LYS A 195 -19.82 -29.59 -9.12
C LYS A 195 -19.32 -30.14 -7.78
N LYS A 196 -20.14 -30.98 -7.14
CA LYS A 196 -19.70 -31.78 -5.99
C LYS A 196 -19.33 -33.18 -6.45
N ASP A 197 -18.23 -33.70 -5.92
CA ASP A 197 -17.91 -35.11 -6.06
C ASP A 197 -18.60 -35.96 -4.99
N VAL A 198 -18.40 -37.28 -5.08
CA VAL A 198 -19.02 -38.28 -4.19
C VAL A 198 -18.57 -38.12 -2.73
N GLU A 199 -17.38 -37.54 -2.51
CA GLU A 199 -16.80 -37.28 -1.18
C GLU A 199 -17.25 -35.92 -0.61
N GLY A 200 -18.04 -35.15 -1.36
CA GLY A 200 -18.55 -33.84 -0.93
C GLY A 200 -17.58 -32.68 -1.14
N ASN A 201 -16.46 -32.89 -1.85
CA ASN A 201 -15.55 -31.84 -2.28
C ASN A 201 -16.10 -31.13 -3.52
N TYR A 202 -15.60 -29.92 -3.76
CA TYR A 202 -15.98 -29.09 -4.90
C TYR A 202 -14.95 -29.23 -6.01
N ALA A 203 -15.43 -29.27 -7.25
CA ALA A 203 -14.61 -29.28 -8.45
C ALA A 203 -15.14 -28.30 -9.50
N LYS A 204 -14.24 -27.65 -10.24
CA LYS A 204 -14.60 -26.90 -11.46
C LYS A 204 -14.93 -27.92 -12.56
N PRO A 205 -16.02 -27.73 -13.34
CA PRO A 205 -16.28 -28.55 -14.52
C PRO A 205 -15.11 -28.44 -15.49
N ASP A 206 -14.77 -29.54 -16.14
CA ASP A 206 -13.85 -29.57 -17.28
C ASP A 206 -14.37 -28.74 -18.46
#